data_AF-A0A6G3X323-F1
#
_entry.id   AF-A0A6G3X323-F1
#
_cell.length_a   1.000
_cell.length_b   1.000
_cell.length_c   1.000
_cell.angle_alpha   90.00
_cell.angle_beta   90.00
_cell.angle_gamma   90.00
#
_symmetry.space_group_name_H-M   'P 1'
#
loop_
_entity.id
_entity.type
_entity.pdbx_description
1 polymer ?
#
loop_
_entity_poly.entity_id
_entity_poly.type
_entity_poly.pdbx_seq_one_letter_code
_entity_poly.pdbx_strand_id
1 'polypeptide(L)' 'YRVLGRYGQAVETLRRGVEEFPDDGSLRAFLAMALYNTDEHHEAMRLLLELTAATSQDPHVQQYRRAMEHYAKD' A
#
# COMPACT_ATOMS: atom_id res chain seq x y z
N TYR A 1 9.57 13.44 -17.59
CA TYR A 1 10.93 12.98 -17.21
C TYR A 1 11.31 13.30 -15.76
N ARG A 2 11.44 14.56 -15.31
CA ARG A 2 11.90 14.88 -13.92
C ARG A 2 10.95 14.42 -12.80
N VAL A 3 9.64 14.42 -13.03
CA VAL A 3 8.63 14.03 -12.04
C VAL A 3 8.59 12.51 -11.84
N LEU A 4 8.61 11.73 -12.93
CA LEU A 4 8.69 10.26 -12.88
C LEU A 4 9.96 9.77 -12.19
N GLY A 5 11.11 10.42 -12.41
CA GLY A 5 12.36 10.08 -11.70
C GLY A 5 12.27 10.28 -10.19
N ARG A 6 11.52 11.28 -9.72
CA ARG A 6 11.30 11.51 -8.27
C ARG A 6 10.38 10.47 -7.67
N TYR A 7 9.37 9.99 -8.41
CA TYR A 7 8.50 8.93 -7.93
C TYR A 7 9.23 7.59 -7.80
N GLY A 8 10.11 7.24 -8.75
CA GLY A 8 10.96 6.05 -8.63
C GLY A 8 11.86 6.08 -7.38
N GLN A 9 12.53 7.21 -7.11
CA GLN A 9 13.33 7.38 -5.89
C GLN A 9 12.48 7.33 -4.61
N ALA A 10 11.25 7.85 -4.65
CA ALA A 10 10.32 7.76 -3.54
C ALA A 10 9.91 6.30 -3.27
N VAL A 11 9.60 5.52 -4.31
CA VAL A 11 9.28 4.09 -4.19
C VAL A 11 10.45 3.34 -3.53
N GLU A 12 11.69 3.52 -4.01
CA GLU A 12 12.85 2.84 -3.40
C GLU A 12 13.05 3.20 -1.92
N THR A 13 12.90 4.48 -1.58
CA THR A 13 13.05 4.96 -0.19
C THR A 13 11.95 4.37 0.70
N LEU A 14 10.71 4.35 0.22
CA LEU A 14 9.56 3.84 0.96
C LEU A 14 9.57 2.32 1.09
N ARG A 15 10.06 1.58 0.07
CA ARG A 15 10.26 0.12 0.18
C ARG A 15 11.22 -0.22 1.32
N ARG A 16 12.37 0.45 1.39
CA ARG A 16 13.32 0.28 2.52
C ARG A 16 12.68 0.64 3.86
N GLY A 17 11.92 1.74 3.91
CA GLY A 17 11.20 2.12 5.12
C GLY A 17 10.19 1.05 5.59
N VAL A 18 9.44 0.45 4.67
CA VAL A 18 8.51 -0.64 4.99
C VAL A 18 9.24 -1.93 5.40
N GLU A 19 10.41 -2.21 4.82
CA GLU A 19 11.26 -3.34 5.25
C GLU A 19 11.81 -3.15 6.68
N GLU A 20 12.21 -1.93 7.03
CA GLU A 20 12.74 -1.60 8.35
C GLU A 20 11.64 -1.49 9.42
N PHE A 21 10.47 -0.99 9.03
CA PHE A 21 9.32 -0.76 9.92
C PHE A 21 8.04 -1.42 9.35
N PRO A 22 7.96 -2.77 9.37
CA PRO A 22 6.86 -3.50 8.73
C PRO A 22 5.48 -3.23 9.35
N ASP A 23 5.45 -2.80 10.61
CA ASP A 23 4.22 -2.50 11.35
C ASP A 23 3.76 -1.03 11.18
N ASP A 24 4.54 -0.18 10.52
CA ASP A 24 4.15 1.21 10.27
C ASP A 24 3.16 1.30 9.09
N GLY A 25 1.88 1.41 9.44
CA GLY A 25 0.80 1.55 8.46
C GLY A 25 0.89 2.82 7.60
N SER A 26 1.53 3.88 8.10
CA SER A 26 1.70 5.13 7.35
C SER A 26 2.71 4.95 6.23
N LEU A 27 3.84 4.28 6.49
CA LEU A 27 4.83 3.96 5.46
C LEU A 27 4.24 3.09 4.34
N ARG A 28 3.42 2.10 4.71
CA ARG A 28 2.67 1.28 3.75
C ARG A 28 1.70 2.11 2.90
N ALA A 29 0.97 3.05 3.49
CA ALA A 29 0.08 3.94 2.76
C ALA A 29 0.85 4.87 1.80
N PHE A 30 1.96 5.45 2.25
CA PHE A 30 2.81 6.28 1.39
C PHE A 30 3.44 5.48 0.24
N LEU A 31 3.89 4.25 0.50
CA LEU A 31 4.39 3.36 -0.54
C LEU A 31 3.31 3.07 -1.59
N ALA A 32 2.08 2.75 -1.16
CA ALA A 32 0.98 2.51 -2.10
C ALA A 32 0.68 3.73 -2.98
N MET A 33 0.68 4.94 -2.43
CA MET A 33 0.51 6.17 -3.21
C MET A 33 1.66 6.40 -4.20
N ALA A 34 2.90 6.09 -3.82
CA ALA A 34 4.05 6.21 -4.71
C ALA A 34 3.98 5.21 -5.87
N LEU A 35 3.63 3.95 -5.58
CA LEU A 35 3.44 2.87 -6.56
C LEU A 35 2.33 3.22 -7.56
N TYR A 36 1.22 3.80 -7.09
CA TYR A 36 0.16 4.26 -7.99
C TYR A 36 0.65 5.32 -8.98
N ASN A 37 1.51 6.24 -8.55
CA ASN A 37 2.08 7.30 -9.40
C ASN A 37 3.16 6.79 -10.37
N THR A 38 3.62 5.54 -10.22
CA THR A 38 4.58 4.87 -11.11
C THR A 38 3.95 3.74 -11.92
N ASP A 39 2.62 3.75 -12.06
CA ASP A 39 1.83 2.72 -12.77
C ASP A 39 1.91 1.30 -12.17
N GLU A 40 2.46 1.14 -10.94
CA GLU A 40 2.47 -0.11 -10.18
C GLU A 40 1.13 -0.29 -9.41
N HIS A 41 0.01 -0.18 -10.13
CA HIS A 41 -1.33 -0.11 -9.53
C HIS A 41 -1.74 -1.38 -8.78
N HIS A 42 -1.29 -2.55 -9.22
CA HIS A 42 -1.64 -3.83 -8.59
C HIS A 42 -1.04 -3.93 -7.17
N GLU A 43 0.24 -3.60 -7.02
CA GLU A 43 0.89 -3.60 -5.71
C GLU A 43 0.36 -2.47 -4.81
N ALA A 44 0.08 -1.30 -5.39
CA ALA A 44 -0.58 -0.21 -4.67
C ALA A 44 -1.93 -0.65 -4.09
N MET A 45 -2.77 -1.30 -4.91
CA MET A 45 -4.08 -1.79 -4.48
C MET A 45 -3.96 -2.85 -3.39
N ARG A 46 -3.04 -3.80 -3.56
CA ARG A 46 -2.76 -4.83 -2.56
C ARG A 46 -2.42 -4.24 -1.20
N LEU A 47 -1.48 -3.30 -1.14
CA LEU A 47 -1.07 -2.65 0.11
C LEU A 47 -2.22 -1.93 0.79
N LEU A 48 -3.05 -1.21 0.03
CA LEU A 48 -4.20 -0.50 0.60
C LEU A 48 -5.27 -1.46 1.12
N LEU A 49 -5.53 -2.56 0.43
CA LEU A 49 -6.49 -3.57 0.88
C LEU A 49 -6.02 -4.28 2.14
N GLU A 50 -4.75 -4.69 2.20
CA GLU A 50 -4.14 -5.28 3.39
C GLU A 50 -4.20 -4.30 4.58
N LEU A 51 -3.80 -3.04 4.36
CA LEU A 51 -3.82 -2.01 5.40
C LEU A 51 -5.24 -1.73 5.90
N THR A 52 -6.21 -1.61 4.99
CA THR A 52 -7.60 -1.33 5.33
C THR A 52 -8.23 -2.49 6.09
N ALA A 53 -8.00 -3.73 5.65
CA ALA A 53 -8.45 -4.94 6.33
C ALA A 53 -7.88 -5.05 7.76
N ALA A 54 -6.59 -4.71 7.94
CA ALA A 54 -5.89 -4.80 9.21
C ALA A 54 -6.27 -3.72 10.22
N THR A 55 -6.50 -2.48 9.74
CA THR A 55 -6.56 -1.29 10.62
C THR A 55 -7.94 -0.66 10.78
N SER A 56 -8.87 -0.90 9.85
CA SER A 56 -10.19 -0.27 9.91
C SER A 56 -10.98 -0.71 11.14
N GLN A 57 -11.66 0.23 11.80
CA GLN A 57 -12.61 -0.07 12.88
C GLN A 57 -14.08 0.01 12.41
N ASP A 58 -14.31 0.30 11.13
CA ASP A 58 -15.64 0.36 10.55
C ASP A 58 -16.24 -1.06 10.45
N PRO A 59 -17.40 -1.32 11.09
CA PRO A 59 -18.06 -2.64 11.04
C PRO A 59 -18.37 -3.14 9.63
N HIS A 60 -18.70 -2.24 8.70
CA HIS A 60 -18.97 -2.59 7.30
C HIS A 60 -17.69 -3.03 6.60
N VAL A 61 -16.58 -2.33 6.79
CA VAL A 61 -15.28 -2.74 6.23
C VAL A 61 -14.85 -4.09 6.83
N GLN A 62 -15.05 -4.27 8.13
CA GLN A 62 -14.70 -5.50 8.83
C GLN A 62 -15.51 -6.71 8.36
N GLN A 63 -16.78 -6.53 7.98
CA GLN A 63 -17.60 -7.57 7.36
C GLN A 63 -16.99 -8.10 6.05
N TYR A 64 -16.28 -7.24 5.30
CA TYR A 64 -15.63 -7.61 4.03
C TYR A 64 -14.14 -7.93 4.14
N ARG A 65 -13.56 -7.95 5.36
CA ARG A 65 -12.13 -8.21 5.58
C ARG A 65 -11.59 -9.39 4.77
N ARG A 66 -12.27 -10.54 4.82
CA ARG A 66 -11.84 -11.75 4.10
C ARG A 66 -11.82 -11.58 2.58
N ALA A 67 -12.78 -10.82 2.03
CA ALA A 67 -12.82 -10.56 0.59
C ALA A 67 -11.67 -9.64 0.17
N MET A 68 -11.37 -8.63 0.99
CA MET A 68 -10.23 -7.72 0.78
C MET A 68 -8.90 -8.47 0.86
N GLU A 69 -8.72 -9.33 1.88
CA GLU A 69 -7.54 -10.20 2.03
C GLU A 69 -7.40 -11.21 0.89
N HIS A 70 -8.51 -11.65 0.30
CA HIS A 70 -8.49 -12.56 -0.85
C HIS A 70 -8.05 -11.81 -2.12
N TYR A 71 -8.65 -10.65 -2.39
CA TYR A 71 -8.29 -9.83 -3.56
C TYR A 71 -6.87 -9.28 -3.48
N ALA A 72 -6.35 -9.02 -2.28
CA ALA A 72 -4.95 -8.65 -2.08
C ALA A 72 -3.95 -9.76 -2.47
N LYS A 73 -4.38 -11.02 -2.57
CA LYS A 73 -3.51 -12.17 -2.89
C LYS A 73 -3.54 -12.58 -4.37
N ASP A 74 -4.48 -12.03 -5.14
CA ASP A 74 -4.63 -12.26 -6.59
C ASP A 74 -3.81 -11.23 -7.36
#